data_AF-A9TVZ4-F1
#
_entry.id   AF-A9TVZ4-F1
#
_cell.length_a   1.000
_cell.length_b   1.000
_cell.length_c   1.000
_cell.angle_alpha   90.00
_cell.angle_beta   90.00
_cell.angle_gamma   90.00
#
_symmetry.space_group_name_H-M   'P 1'
#
loop_
_entity.id
_entity.type
_entity.pdbx_description
1 polymer ?
#
loop_
_entity_poly.entity_id
_entity_poly.type
_entity_poly.pdbx_seq_one_letter_code
_entity_poly.pdbx_strand_id
1 'polypeptide(L)'
;MSNSENMDKQPLSMADLGVALPPTSGALSAADRAGLVNVLKDKLQLLAGMPSGYLESLPAKVKRRVSVLQELQAEHDELEAKFFEEKAALEAKYQKLYEPLYVKRADIVNGVVEVEPAKDEAPEAAEPAEEGKEEVKGVPEFWLTAMKTHEILGMQITDRDEGALKFIKDIKCSSLDEPTVNKGFKLDFYFEENPYFKNSVLSKTYHMIDDNEPILEKAVGTEIEWNSGKNLTQKVMKKKAKKGSKNTKPVTKTENCDSFFNFFNPPQVPEDDQDIDQEMVEQLQDLLEQDYDVGSTIRDKIIPHAVSWFTGEALQGEDFEDDDEEGDDDDDDDEDDYDEDEDDEEEDEDEEDDDEEEVRGRKRVVPTRKGGASKASDGQQQSGEQPPECKQQ
;
A
#
# COMPACT_ATOMS: atom_id res chain seq x y z
N MET A 1 4.23 -59.50 12.18
CA MET A 1 4.96 -59.42 10.89
C MET A 1 4.45 -58.15 10.22
N SER A 2 5.26 -57.12 9.98
CA SER A 2 6.73 -57.10 9.86
C SER A 2 7.39 -56.01 10.71
N ASN A 3 8.71 -56.10 10.90
CA ASN A 3 9.50 -55.08 11.61
C ASN A 3 9.45 -53.74 10.87
N SER A 4 9.39 -52.64 11.63
CA SER A 4 9.97 -51.36 11.20
C SER A 4 11.37 -51.29 11.79
N GLU A 5 12.40 -51.18 10.95
CA GLU A 5 13.78 -51.12 11.42
C GLU A 5 14.06 -49.76 12.03
N ASN A 6 14.44 -49.77 13.31
CA ASN A 6 14.82 -48.58 14.06
C ASN A 6 16.22 -48.13 13.59
N MET A 7 16.30 -47.13 12.71
CA MET A 7 17.58 -46.55 12.34
C MET A 7 18.11 -45.68 13.50
N ASP A 8 19.23 -46.11 14.09
CA ASP A 8 19.92 -45.40 15.16
C ASP A 8 20.28 -43.96 14.77
N LYS A 9 19.51 -43.00 15.28
CA LYS A 9 19.92 -41.58 15.29
C LYS A 9 21.00 -41.39 16.36
N GLN A 10 22.26 -41.50 15.95
CA GLN A 10 23.40 -41.10 16.77
C GLN A 10 23.26 -39.62 17.17
N PRO A 11 23.53 -39.23 18.44
CA PRO A 11 23.58 -37.82 18.81
C PRO A 11 24.79 -37.17 18.15
N LEU A 12 24.57 -36.11 17.38
CA LEU A 12 25.64 -35.33 16.74
C LEU A 12 26.57 -34.74 17.81
N SER A 13 27.87 -35.01 17.68
CA SER A 13 28.88 -34.56 18.64
C SER A 13 29.29 -33.12 18.34
N MET A 14 29.58 -32.33 19.38
CA MET A 14 30.25 -31.03 19.18
C MET A 14 31.60 -31.14 18.44
N ALA A 15 32.21 -32.33 18.38
CA ALA A 15 33.40 -32.57 17.58
C ALA A 15 33.16 -32.48 16.06
N ASP A 16 31.96 -32.78 15.57
CA ASP A 16 31.62 -32.73 14.14
C ASP A 16 31.45 -31.28 13.62
N LEU A 17 31.29 -30.31 14.53
CA LEU A 17 31.25 -28.88 14.18
C LEU A 17 32.60 -28.35 13.67
N GLY A 18 33.71 -29.00 14.00
CA GLY A 18 35.06 -28.57 13.59
C GLY A 18 35.52 -29.06 12.22
N VAL A 19 34.81 -30.02 11.59
CA VAL A 19 35.31 -30.76 10.41
C VAL A 19 34.86 -30.15 9.07
N ALA A 20 33.83 -29.29 9.09
CA ALA A 20 33.21 -28.73 7.88
C ALA A 20 33.76 -27.34 7.46
N LEU A 21 34.84 -26.86 8.05
CA LEU A 21 35.48 -25.59 7.67
C LEU A 21 36.83 -25.87 6.96
N PRO A 22 37.03 -25.37 5.72
CA PRO A 22 38.33 -25.48 5.06
C PRO A 22 39.39 -24.66 5.81
N PRO A 23 40.68 -25.08 5.81
CA PRO A 23 41.73 -24.39 6.52
C PRO A 23 41.89 -22.95 6.01
N THR A 24 42.02 -22.01 6.95
CA THR A 24 42.05 -20.56 6.70
C THR A 24 43.31 -20.13 5.94
N SER A 25 43.28 -20.19 4.60
CA SER A 25 44.37 -19.73 3.70
C SER A 25 43.88 -19.52 2.26
N GLY A 26 42.90 -18.65 2.05
CA GLY A 26 42.48 -18.22 0.72
C GLY A 26 41.11 -17.56 0.68
N ALA A 27 40.90 -16.62 -0.24
CA ALA A 27 39.58 -16.06 -0.51
C ALA A 27 38.70 -17.16 -1.14
N LEU A 28 37.61 -17.52 -0.44
CA LEU A 28 36.64 -18.53 -0.91
C LEU A 28 36.12 -18.18 -2.32
N SER A 29 35.87 -19.18 -3.16
CA SER A 29 35.19 -18.91 -4.44
C SER A 29 33.71 -18.59 -4.23
N ALA A 30 33.04 -18.05 -5.25
CA ALA A 30 31.60 -17.81 -5.18
C ALA A 30 30.81 -19.12 -5.00
N ALA A 31 31.27 -20.23 -5.58
CA ALA A 31 30.66 -21.55 -5.43
C ALA A 31 30.85 -22.11 -4.01
N ASP A 32 32.02 -21.90 -3.39
CA ASP A 32 32.27 -22.32 -2.00
C ASP A 32 31.41 -21.51 -1.01
N ARG A 33 31.22 -20.20 -1.27
CA ARG A 33 30.29 -19.36 -0.50
C ARG A 33 28.85 -19.83 -0.66
N ALA A 34 28.38 -20.10 -1.88
CA ALA A 34 27.02 -20.61 -2.11
C ALA A 34 26.80 -21.98 -1.44
N GLY A 35 27.77 -22.89 -1.50
CA GLY A 35 27.73 -24.16 -0.79
C GLY A 35 27.64 -24.00 0.73
N LEU A 36 28.40 -23.06 1.30
CA LEU A 36 28.34 -22.76 2.74
C LEU A 36 27.01 -22.13 3.16
N VAL A 37 26.47 -21.20 2.35
CA VAL A 37 25.15 -20.59 2.56
C VAL A 37 24.03 -21.63 2.50
N ASN A 38 24.06 -22.56 1.55
CA ASN A 38 23.07 -23.64 1.48
C ASN A 38 23.18 -24.59 2.70
N VAL A 39 24.39 -24.95 3.12
CA VAL A 39 24.59 -25.75 4.35
C VAL A 39 24.13 -25.00 5.62
N LEU A 40 24.23 -23.67 5.65
CA LEU A 40 23.68 -22.84 6.73
C LEU A 40 22.15 -22.77 6.67
N LYS A 41 21.55 -22.58 5.48
CA LYS A 41 20.10 -22.58 5.24
C LYS A 41 19.49 -23.92 5.66
N ASP A 42 20.05 -25.04 5.19
CA ASP A 42 19.60 -26.40 5.56
C ASP A 42 19.68 -26.63 7.08
N LYS A 43 20.74 -26.14 7.75
CA LYS A 43 20.88 -26.25 9.21
C LYS A 43 19.91 -25.34 9.98
N LEU A 44 19.66 -24.13 9.49
CA LEU A 44 18.65 -23.22 10.05
C LEU A 44 17.24 -23.80 9.90
N GLN A 45 16.90 -24.35 8.73
CA GLN A 45 15.64 -25.06 8.49
C GLN A 45 15.49 -26.28 9.41
N LEU A 46 16.58 -27.01 9.68
CA LEU A 46 16.59 -28.12 10.63
C LEU A 46 16.41 -27.67 12.09
N LEU A 47 16.96 -26.52 12.46
CA LEU A 47 16.87 -25.93 13.80
C LEU A 47 15.50 -25.29 14.06
N ALA A 48 14.88 -24.67 13.05
CA ALA A 48 13.59 -23.97 13.15
C ALA A 48 12.39 -24.87 13.49
N GLY A 49 12.55 -26.20 13.42
CA GLY A 49 11.53 -27.18 13.80
C GLY A 49 11.97 -28.20 14.87
N MET A 50 13.18 -28.07 15.42
CA MET A 50 13.62 -28.94 16.52
C MET A 50 13.25 -28.32 17.87
N PRO A 51 12.70 -29.11 18.83
CA PRO A 51 12.69 -28.66 20.21
C PRO A 51 14.14 -28.40 20.60
N SER A 52 14.47 -27.17 21.02
CA SER A 52 15.84 -26.86 21.40
C SER A 52 16.30 -27.88 22.44
N GLY A 53 17.48 -28.48 22.25
CA GLY A 53 17.97 -29.60 23.06
C GLY A 53 17.99 -29.31 24.57
N TYR A 54 17.86 -28.04 24.93
CA TYR A 54 17.42 -27.56 26.24
C TYR A 54 16.23 -28.35 26.82
N LEU A 55 15.08 -28.46 26.12
CA LEU A 55 13.90 -29.20 26.58
C LEU A 55 14.25 -30.66 26.90
N GLU A 56 15.11 -31.27 26.10
CA GLU A 56 15.59 -32.64 26.28
C GLU A 56 16.61 -32.77 27.43
N SER A 57 17.39 -31.72 27.72
CA SER A 57 18.29 -31.63 28.88
C SER A 57 17.55 -31.41 30.20
N LEU A 58 16.30 -30.92 30.19
CA LEU A 58 15.57 -30.59 31.40
C LEU A 58 15.35 -31.82 32.30
N PRO A 59 15.46 -31.69 33.63
CA PRO A 59 15.18 -32.78 34.56
C PRO A 59 13.76 -33.34 34.38
N ALA A 60 13.58 -34.64 34.59
CA ALA A 60 12.28 -35.31 34.41
C ALA A 60 11.12 -34.67 35.20
N LYS A 61 11.39 -34.04 36.35
CA LYS A 61 10.40 -33.29 37.13
C LYS A 61 9.95 -32.00 36.43
N VAL A 62 10.82 -31.36 35.65
CA VAL A 62 10.50 -30.16 34.86
C VAL A 62 9.77 -30.56 33.58
N LYS A 63 10.23 -31.60 32.88
CA LYS A 63 9.51 -32.16 31.71
C LYS A 63 8.05 -32.51 32.01
N ARG A 64 7.77 -33.11 33.18
CA ARG A 64 6.39 -33.37 33.63
C ARG A 64 5.56 -32.09 33.86
N ARG A 65 6.18 -30.98 34.28
CA ARG A 65 5.48 -29.68 34.38
C ARG A 65 5.18 -29.13 32.99
N VAL A 66 6.14 -29.21 32.06
CA VAL A 66 5.92 -28.79 30.66
C VAL A 66 4.79 -29.60 30.02
N SER A 67 4.71 -30.92 30.24
CA SER A 67 3.59 -31.75 29.78
C SER A 67 2.23 -31.22 30.28
N VAL A 68 2.13 -30.84 31.56
CA VAL A 68 0.90 -30.25 32.12
C VAL A 68 0.62 -28.86 31.55
N LEU A 69 1.64 -28.06 31.24
CA LEU A 69 1.46 -26.78 30.55
C LEU A 69 0.99 -26.98 29.10
N GLN A 70 1.43 -28.03 28.41
CA GLN A 70 0.96 -28.40 27.07
C GLN A 70 -0.49 -28.92 27.09
N GLU A 71 -0.88 -29.66 28.13
CA GLU A 71 -2.28 -30.05 28.37
C GLU A 71 -3.17 -28.82 28.60
N LEU A 72 -2.71 -27.85 29.40
CA LEU A 72 -3.41 -26.58 29.61
C LEU A 72 -3.47 -25.69 28.35
N GLN A 73 -2.43 -25.71 27.52
CA GLN A 73 -2.46 -25.01 26.23
C GLN A 73 -3.52 -25.64 25.30
N ALA A 74 -3.60 -26.96 25.22
CA ALA A 74 -4.66 -27.62 24.43
C ALA A 74 -6.07 -27.27 24.95
N GLU A 75 -6.28 -27.14 26.26
CA GLU A 75 -7.54 -26.63 26.83
C GLU A 75 -7.83 -25.16 26.45
N HIS A 76 -6.80 -24.32 26.34
CA HIS A 76 -6.92 -22.95 25.83
C HIS A 76 -7.30 -22.92 24.35
N ASP A 77 -6.57 -23.64 23.51
CA ASP A 77 -6.78 -23.71 22.06
C ASP A 77 -8.20 -24.25 21.74
N GLU A 78 -8.71 -25.20 22.54
CA GLU A 78 -10.09 -25.67 22.47
C GLU A 78 -11.16 -24.61 22.82
N LEU A 79 -10.84 -23.62 23.67
CA LEU A 79 -11.74 -22.51 23.99
C LEU A 79 -11.66 -21.40 22.94
N GLU A 80 -10.45 -21.11 22.46
CA GLU A 80 -10.17 -20.15 21.40
C GLU A 80 -10.85 -20.55 20.07
N ALA A 81 -10.80 -21.82 19.69
CA ALA A 81 -11.52 -22.35 18.53
C ALA A 81 -13.05 -22.12 18.62
N LYS A 82 -13.63 -22.23 19.83
CA LYS A 82 -15.06 -21.95 20.06
C LYS A 82 -15.35 -20.45 19.98
N PHE A 83 -14.47 -19.61 20.52
CA PHE A 83 -14.57 -18.15 20.39
C PHE A 83 -14.58 -17.72 18.91
N PHE A 84 -13.70 -18.29 18.08
CA PHE A 84 -13.68 -17.98 16.65
C PHE A 84 -14.89 -18.54 15.89
N GLU A 85 -15.42 -19.72 16.24
CA GLU A 85 -16.69 -20.22 15.70
C GLU A 85 -17.87 -19.27 16.03
N GLU A 86 -17.96 -18.82 17.28
CA GLU A 86 -18.99 -17.87 17.72
C GLU A 86 -18.82 -16.48 17.07
N LYS A 87 -17.58 -15.98 16.93
CA LYS A 87 -17.25 -14.73 16.22
C LYS A 87 -17.69 -14.79 14.77
N ALA A 88 -17.28 -15.82 14.02
CA ALA A 88 -17.64 -15.99 12.61
C ALA A 88 -19.17 -16.10 12.42
N ALA A 89 -19.86 -16.83 13.30
CA ALA A 89 -21.32 -16.91 13.29
C ALA A 89 -22.00 -15.55 13.57
N LEU A 90 -21.40 -14.72 14.43
CA LEU A 90 -21.87 -13.37 14.75
C LEU A 90 -21.67 -12.41 13.56
N GLU A 91 -20.49 -12.42 12.95
CA GLU A 91 -20.16 -11.62 11.77
C GLU A 91 -21.08 -11.98 10.59
N ALA A 92 -21.22 -13.28 10.29
CA ALA A 92 -22.13 -13.76 9.23
C ALA A 92 -23.62 -13.45 9.50
N LYS A 93 -24.01 -13.25 10.76
CA LYS A 93 -25.36 -12.75 11.13
C LYS A 93 -25.49 -11.26 10.85
N TYR A 94 -24.52 -10.43 11.26
CA TYR A 94 -24.59 -8.99 11.07
C TYR A 94 -24.41 -8.58 9.61
N GLN A 95 -23.59 -9.29 8.82
CA GLN A 95 -23.44 -9.04 7.38
C GLN A 95 -24.79 -9.13 6.64
N LYS A 96 -25.65 -10.09 7.00
CA LYS A 96 -27.01 -10.24 6.46
C LYS A 96 -27.98 -9.13 6.90
N LEU A 97 -27.67 -8.42 7.99
CA LEU A 97 -28.42 -7.24 8.45
C LEU A 97 -27.94 -5.96 7.75
N TYR A 98 -26.64 -5.89 7.40
CA TYR A 98 -26.05 -4.75 6.68
C TYR A 98 -26.33 -4.78 5.17
N GLU A 99 -26.39 -5.96 4.54
CA GLU A 99 -26.69 -6.11 3.11
C GLU A 99 -27.91 -5.29 2.61
N PRO A 100 -29.11 -5.35 3.24
CA PRO A 100 -30.25 -4.53 2.82
C PRO A 100 -30.08 -3.03 3.07
N LEU A 101 -29.14 -2.60 3.92
CA LEU A 101 -28.79 -1.18 4.10
C LEU A 101 -27.86 -0.72 2.98
N TYR A 102 -26.86 -1.53 2.62
CA TYR A 102 -25.96 -1.24 1.50
C TYR A 102 -26.70 -1.22 0.15
N VAL A 103 -27.68 -2.09 -0.07
CA VAL A 103 -28.55 -2.03 -1.26
C VAL A 103 -29.31 -0.70 -1.31
N LYS A 104 -29.93 -0.26 -0.21
CA LYS A 104 -30.62 1.04 -0.14
C LYS A 104 -29.67 2.22 -0.37
N ARG A 105 -28.47 2.18 0.19
CA ARG A 105 -27.42 3.18 -0.08
C ARG A 105 -27.11 3.24 -1.57
N ALA A 106 -26.89 2.10 -2.21
CA ALA A 106 -26.62 2.03 -3.64
C ALA A 106 -27.79 2.58 -4.47
N ASP A 107 -29.05 2.26 -4.12
CA ASP A 107 -30.23 2.79 -4.80
C ASP A 107 -30.33 4.32 -4.70
N ILE A 108 -29.99 4.91 -3.56
CA ILE A 108 -29.97 6.37 -3.36
C ILE A 108 -28.79 7.01 -4.12
N VAL A 109 -27.57 6.49 -3.95
CA VAL A 109 -26.36 6.98 -4.62
C VAL A 109 -26.50 6.96 -6.15
N ASN A 110 -27.15 5.94 -6.71
CA ASN A 110 -27.37 5.80 -8.15
C ASN A 110 -28.66 6.50 -8.67
N GLY A 111 -29.40 7.20 -7.80
CA GLY A 111 -30.64 7.92 -8.14
C GLY A 111 -31.74 6.99 -8.68
N VAL A 112 -31.88 5.80 -8.10
CA VAL A 112 -32.95 4.83 -8.39
C VAL A 112 -34.16 5.11 -7.50
N VAL A 113 -33.92 5.59 -6.28
CA VAL A 113 -34.95 6.01 -5.31
C VAL A 113 -34.78 7.50 -5.03
N GLU A 114 -35.81 8.29 -5.33
CA GLU A 114 -35.90 9.68 -4.89
C GLU A 114 -36.25 9.71 -3.39
N VAL A 115 -35.57 10.59 -2.65
CA VAL A 115 -35.79 10.80 -1.22
C VAL A 115 -36.56 12.11 -1.06
N GLU A 116 -37.78 12.05 -0.50
CA GLU A 116 -38.50 13.28 -0.15
C GLU A 116 -37.75 14.04 0.97
N PRO A 117 -37.70 15.39 0.93
CA PRO A 117 -37.01 16.18 1.96
C PRO A 117 -37.58 15.89 3.35
N ALA A 118 -36.69 15.86 4.35
CA ALA A 118 -37.07 15.48 5.70
C ALA A 118 -38.04 16.50 6.29
N LYS A 119 -39.12 16.04 6.93
CA LYS A 119 -40.20 16.91 7.44
C LYS A 119 -39.79 17.86 8.57
N ASP A 120 -38.59 17.67 9.13
CA ASP A 120 -38.03 18.47 10.21
C ASP A 120 -36.96 19.48 9.70
N GLU A 121 -36.65 19.49 8.40
CA GLU A 121 -35.93 20.61 7.81
C GLU A 121 -36.85 21.83 7.78
N ALA A 122 -36.49 22.85 8.58
CA ALA A 122 -37.07 24.18 8.43
C ALA A 122 -36.88 24.62 6.96
N PRO A 123 -37.87 25.26 6.33
CA PRO A 123 -37.81 25.52 4.90
C PRO A 123 -36.61 26.41 4.59
N GLU A 124 -35.55 25.82 4.04
CA GLU A 124 -34.48 26.57 3.40
C GLU A 124 -35.15 27.51 2.40
N ALA A 125 -34.77 28.78 2.47
CA ALA A 125 -35.37 29.81 1.66
C ALA A 125 -35.14 29.44 0.20
N ALA A 126 -36.22 29.03 -0.48
CA ALA A 126 -36.17 28.41 -1.80
C ALA A 126 -35.18 29.15 -2.71
N GLU A 127 -34.03 28.52 -2.95
CA GLU A 127 -33.03 29.00 -3.90
C GLU A 127 -33.76 29.27 -5.22
N PRO A 128 -33.56 30.45 -5.84
CA PRO A 128 -34.25 30.78 -7.08
C PRO A 128 -33.87 29.72 -8.11
N ALA A 129 -34.88 29.01 -8.63
CA ALA A 129 -34.68 27.89 -9.54
C ALA A 129 -33.74 28.28 -10.69
N GLU A 130 -32.51 27.77 -10.67
CA GLU A 130 -31.55 28.01 -11.74
C GLU A 130 -31.98 27.24 -12.98
N GLU A 131 -32.71 27.93 -13.87
CA GLU A 131 -33.06 27.49 -15.21
C GLU A 131 -31.79 27.16 -16.02
N GLY A 132 -31.30 25.92 -15.91
CA GLY A 132 -30.13 25.47 -16.68
C GLY A 132 -29.31 24.31 -16.09
N LYS A 133 -29.56 23.86 -14.85
CA LYS A 133 -28.89 22.65 -14.33
C LYS A 133 -29.48 21.39 -14.96
N GLU A 134 -28.62 20.52 -15.50
CA GLU A 134 -28.99 19.15 -15.88
C GLU A 134 -29.54 18.42 -14.64
N GLU A 135 -30.52 17.53 -14.81
CA GLU A 135 -31.06 16.71 -13.72
C GLU A 135 -29.94 15.84 -13.13
N VAL A 136 -29.42 16.26 -11.96
CA VAL A 136 -28.34 15.55 -11.27
C VAL A 136 -28.89 14.26 -10.69
N LYS A 137 -28.60 13.14 -11.35
CA LYS A 137 -29.09 11.82 -10.92
C LYS A 137 -28.24 11.26 -9.79
N GLY A 138 -28.87 11.02 -8.64
CA GLY A 138 -28.23 10.37 -7.49
C GLY A 138 -27.23 11.29 -6.78
N VAL A 139 -26.14 10.71 -6.26
CA VAL A 139 -25.04 11.43 -5.60
C VAL A 139 -23.79 11.29 -6.47
N PRO A 140 -23.47 12.28 -7.32
CA PRO A 140 -22.32 12.21 -8.21
C PRO A 140 -21.01 11.99 -7.44
N GLU A 141 -20.12 11.18 -8.03
CA GLU A 141 -18.76 10.96 -7.55
C GLU A 141 -18.65 10.39 -6.11
N PHE A 142 -19.76 9.90 -5.52
CA PHE A 142 -19.84 9.46 -4.11
C PHE A 142 -18.65 8.59 -3.67
N TRP A 143 -18.39 7.51 -4.40
CA TRP A 143 -17.29 6.58 -4.09
C TRP A 143 -15.91 7.16 -4.36
N LEU A 144 -15.75 8.00 -5.39
CA LEU A 144 -14.48 8.67 -5.64
C LEU A 144 -14.15 9.63 -4.50
N THR A 145 -15.11 10.46 -4.08
CA THR A 145 -14.94 11.38 -2.95
C THR A 145 -14.62 10.61 -1.68
N ALA A 146 -15.44 9.60 -1.32
CA ALA A 146 -15.22 8.79 -0.12
C ALA A 146 -13.82 8.13 -0.07
N MET A 147 -13.37 7.53 -1.19
CA MET A 147 -12.03 6.94 -1.24
C MET A 147 -10.90 7.99 -1.23
N LYS A 148 -11.11 9.18 -1.83
CA LYS A 148 -10.11 10.25 -1.82
C LYS A 148 -9.98 10.97 -0.47
N THR A 149 -11.04 10.99 0.35
CA THR A 149 -11.00 11.57 1.69
C THR A 149 -10.11 10.76 2.63
N HIS A 150 -10.06 9.44 2.46
CA HIS A 150 -9.21 8.56 3.27
C HIS A 150 -7.74 8.67 2.84
N GLU A 151 -6.83 8.86 3.79
CA GLU A 151 -5.38 9.02 3.56
C GLU A 151 -4.74 7.93 2.67
N ILE A 152 -4.76 6.67 3.09
CA ILE A 152 -4.19 5.52 2.35
C ILE A 152 -4.67 5.47 0.89
N LEU A 153 -5.99 5.57 0.67
CA LEU A 153 -6.58 5.49 -0.68
C LEU A 153 -6.37 6.77 -1.50
N GLY A 154 -6.43 7.93 -0.87
CA GLY A 154 -6.15 9.23 -1.48
C GLY A 154 -4.73 9.29 -2.05
N MET A 155 -3.75 8.67 -1.38
CA MET A 155 -2.38 8.54 -1.90
C MET A 155 -2.27 7.63 -3.13
N GLN A 156 -3.13 6.62 -3.26
CA GLN A 156 -3.15 5.69 -4.41
C GLN A 156 -3.90 6.24 -5.64
N ILE A 157 -4.79 7.22 -5.45
CA ILE A 157 -5.64 7.78 -6.51
C ILE A 157 -4.98 9.00 -7.16
N THR A 158 -4.60 8.88 -8.43
CA THR A 158 -4.06 10.01 -9.21
C THR A 158 -5.17 10.79 -9.95
N ASP A 159 -4.91 12.04 -10.33
CA ASP A 159 -5.78 12.88 -11.18
C ASP A 159 -6.27 12.16 -12.46
N ARG A 160 -5.49 11.20 -12.97
CA ARG A 160 -5.83 10.42 -14.17
C ARG A 160 -6.87 9.34 -13.90
N ASP A 161 -6.91 8.83 -12.67
CA ASP A 161 -7.78 7.75 -12.22
C ASP A 161 -9.19 8.28 -11.91
N GLU A 162 -9.30 9.49 -11.35
CA GLU A 162 -10.56 10.15 -11.04
C GLU A 162 -11.58 10.04 -12.17
N GLY A 163 -11.17 10.33 -13.40
CA GLY A 163 -12.05 10.32 -14.56
C GLY A 163 -12.70 8.96 -14.83
N ALA A 164 -12.09 7.85 -14.42
CA ALA A 164 -12.68 6.52 -14.46
C ALA A 164 -13.44 6.16 -13.16
N LEU A 165 -12.91 6.57 -12.00
CA LEU A 165 -13.51 6.30 -10.68
C LEU A 165 -14.84 7.04 -10.46
N LYS A 166 -15.10 8.16 -11.15
CA LYS A 166 -16.41 8.84 -11.19
C LYS A 166 -17.56 7.94 -11.67
N PHE A 167 -17.25 6.84 -12.37
CA PHE A 167 -18.23 5.88 -12.88
C PHE A 167 -18.52 4.71 -11.92
N ILE A 168 -18.00 4.71 -10.68
CA ILE A 168 -18.31 3.68 -9.67
C ILE A 168 -19.74 3.87 -9.14
N LYS A 169 -20.54 2.80 -9.23
CA LYS A 169 -21.91 2.68 -8.71
C LYS A 169 -21.95 2.26 -7.25
N ASP A 170 -21.16 1.25 -6.93
CA ASP A 170 -21.16 0.55 -5.65
C ASP A 170 -19.84 -0.19 -5.47
N ILE A 171 -19.43 -0.35 -4.22
CA ILE A 171 -18.30 -1.19 -3.84
C ILE A 171 -18.81 -2.17 -2.79
N LYS A 172 -18.64 -3.47 -3.03
CA LYS A 172 -19.10 -4.54 -2.16
C LYS A 172 -17.94 -5.40 -1.69
N CYS A 173 -18.06 -5.90 -0.47
CA CYS A 173 -17.21 -6.96 0.05
C CYS A 173 -18.04 -8.22 0.26
N SER A 174 -17.47 -9.38 -0.08
CA SER A 174 -18.01 -10.71 0.17
C SER A 174 -16.91 -11.61 0.71
N SER A 175 -17.23 -12.42 1.72
CA SER A 175 -16.34 -13.46 2.22
C SER A 175 -16.21 -14.59 1.20
N LEU A 176 -15.08 -15.28 1.21
CA LEU A 176 -14.88 -16.50 0.42
C LEU A 176 -15.51 -17.69 1.15
N ASP A 177 -16.83 -17.84 1.02
CA ASP A 177 -17.62 -18.85 1.75
C ASP A 177 -17.43 -20.31 1.23
N GLU A 178 -16.18 -20.78 1.09
CA GLU A 178 -15.86 -22.20 0.85
C GLU A 178 -15.27 -22.86 2.11
N PRO A 179 -16.07 -23.61 2.91
CA PRO A 179 -15.76 -24.01 4.29
C PRO A 179 -14.62 -25.04 4.44
N THR A 180 -13.85 -25.32 3.39
CA THR A 180 -12.75 -26.30 3.40
C THR A 180 -11.54 -25.92 2.54
N VAL A 181 -11.52 -24.77 1.81
CA VAL A 181 -10.47 -24.50 0.80
C VAL A 181 -9.99 -23.05 0.74
N ASN A 182 -10.84 -22.04 0.94
CA ASN A 182 -10.46 -20.63 0.72
C ASN A 182 -10.96 -19.75 1.87
N LYS A 183 -10.06 -19.20 2.68
CA LYS A 183 -10.34 -18.12 3.64
C LYS A 183 -10.08 -16.75 3.00
N GLY A 184 -10.58 -15.68 3.60
CA GLY A 184 -10.42 -14.31 3.08
C GLY A 184 -11.65 -13.74 2.37
N PHE A 185 -11.43 -12.74 1.49
CA PHE A 185 -12.51 -11.88 0.98
C PHE A 185 -12.27 -11.36 -0.45
N LYS A 186 -13.38 -10.93 -1.06
CA LYS A 186 -13.45 -10.37 -2.41
C LYS A 186 -14.16 -9.02 -2.41
N LEU A 187 -13.47 -8.02 -2.93
CA LEU A 187 -13.97 -6.69 -3.23
C LEU A 187 -14.46 -6.63 -4.68
N ASP A 188 -15.69 -6.18 -4.89
CA ASP A 188 -16.30 -5.95 -6.21
C ASP A 188 -16.64 -4.47 -6.41
N PHE A 189 -16.00 -3.85 -7.40
CA PHE A 189 -16.23 -2.47 -7.81
C PHE A 189 -17.14 -2.47 -9.03
N TYR A 190 -18.37 -2.01 -8.88
CA TYR A 190 -19.37 -1.97 -9.94
C TYR A 190 -19.28 -0.63 -10.69
N PHE A 191 -19.14 -0.67 -12.01
CA PHE A 191 -19.00 0.51 -12.85
C PHE A 191 -20.23 0.72 -13.77
N GLU A 192 -20.53 1.99 -14.06
CA GLU A 192 -21.30 2.40 -15.25
C GLU A 192 -20.55 2.04 -16.55
N GLU A 193 -21.27 2.03 -17.67
CA GLU A 193 -20.62 2.08 -18.99
C GLU A 193 -19.79 3.36 -19.08
N ASN A 194 -18.48 3.21 -19.30
CA ASN A 194 -17.52 4.31 -19.17
C ASN A 194 -16.53 4.32 -20.35
N PRO A 195 -15.90 5.46 -20.66
CA PRO A 195 -15.02 5.58 -21.82
C PRO A 195 -13.62 4.97 -21.61
N TYR A 196 -13.32 4.34 -20.45
CA TYR A 196 -11.97 3.89 -20.10
C TYR A 196 -11.75 2.40 -20.32
N PHE A 197 -12.69 1.55 -19.92
CA PHE A 197 -12.63 0.10 -20.08
C PHE A 197 -14.03 -0.50 -20.27
N LYS A 198 -14.11 -1.78 -20.62
CA LYS A 198 -15.40 -2.47 -20.87
C LYS A 198 -15.97 -3.22 -19.67
N ASN A 199 -15.14 -3.52 -18.66
CA ASN A 199 -15.56 -4.26 -17.49
C ASN A 199 -16.68 -3.51 -16.75
N SER A 200 -17.81 -4.17 -16.49
CA SER A 200 -18.87 -3.65 -15.62
C SER A 200 -18.60 -3.90 -14.14
N VAL A 201 -17.69 -4.83 -13.83
CA VAL A 201 -17.18 -5.11 -12.48
C VAL A 201 -15.67 -5.31 -12.57
N LEU A 202 -14.93 -4.67 -11.66
CA LEU A 202 -13.53 -5.01 -11.38
C LEU A 202 -13.48 -5.64 -10.00
N SER A 203 -12.93 -6.86 -9.91
CA SER A 203 -12.80 -7.60 -8.67
C SER A 203 -11.36 -7.66 -8.18
N LYS A 204 -11.17 -7.58 -6.86
CA LYS A 204 -9.93 -7.91 -6.15
C LYS A 204 -10.24 -8.95 -5.08
N THR A 205 -9.47 -10.03 -5.03
CA THR A 205 -9.67 -11.17 -4.12
C THR A 205 -8.40 -11.39 -3.33
N TYR A 206 -8.51 -11.55 -2.02
CA TYR A 206 -7.42 -11.94 -1.12
C TYR A 206 -7.74 -13.31 -0.53
N HIS A 207 -6.89 -14.28 -0.81
CA HIS A 207 -6.88 -15.59 -0.18
C HIS A 207 -5.99 -15.52 1.06
N MET A 208 -6.53 -15.91 2.20
CA MET A 208 -5.81 -15.92 3.48
C MET A 208 -5.49 -17.34 3.93
N ILE A 209 -4.41 -17.49 4.69
CA ILE A 209 -4.11 -18.74 5.40
C ILE A 209 -5.03 -18.87 6.62
N ASP A 210 -5.32 -17.75 7.30
CA ASP A 210 -6.28 -17.68 8.40
C ASP A 210 -7.19 -16.44 8.34
N ASP A 211 -8.37 -16.53 8.97
CA ASP A 211 -9.29 -15.41 9.20
C ASP A 211 -9.03 -14.78 10.59
N ASN A 212 -8.25 -15.47 11.44
CA ASN A 212 -7.93 -15.06 12.81
C ASN A 212 -6.58 -14.32 12.86
N GLU A 213 -5.58 -14.82 12.13
CA GLU A 213 -4.33 -14.12 11.82
C GLU A 213 -4.38 -13.70 10.34
N PRO A 214 -4.25 -12.41 9.99
CA PRO A 214 -4.44 -11.91 8.62
C PRO A 214 -3.23 -12.20 7.72
N ILE A 215 -2.83 -13.47 7.60
CA ILE A 215 -1.69 -13.92 6.80
C ILE A 215 -2.16 -14.11 5.36
N LEU A 216 -1.71 -13.21 4.49
CA LEU A 216 -2.00 -13.25 3.06
C LEU A 216 -1.31 -14.44 2.38
N GLU A 217 -2.09 -15.34 1.80
CA GLU A 217 -1.58 -16.40 0.91
C GLU A 217 -1.38 -15.84 -0.51
N LYS A 218 -2.41 -15.15 -1.03
CA LYS A 218 -2.41 -14.68 -2.43
C LYS A 218 -3.41 -13.57 -2.70
N ALA A 219 -2.99 -12.56 -3.46
CA ALA A 219 -3.88 -11.58 -4.06
C ALA A 219 -4.17 -11.90 -5.55
N VAL A 220 -5.42 -11.75 -5.98
CA VAL A 220 -5.88 -11.94 -7.37
C VAL A 220 -6.76 -10.77 -7.80
N GLY A 221 -6.34 -10.04 -8.83
CA GLY A 221 -7.11 -8.93 -9.41
C GLY A 221 -7.68 -9.26 -10.80
N THR A 222 -8.56 -8.38 -11.29
CA THR A 222 -9.24 -8.51 -12.59
C THR A 222 -8.46 -7.84 -13.71
N GLU A 223 -8.21 -8.55 -14.81
CA GLU A 223 -7.64 -7.94 -16.01
C GLU A 223 -8.60 -6.88 -16.59
N ILE A 224 -8.11 -5.65 -16.72
CA ILE A 224 -8.90 -4.51 -17.18
C ILE A 224 -8.87 -4.46 -18.72
N GLU A 225 -10.03 -4.59 -19.35
CA GLU A 225 -10.24 -4.46 -20.78
C GLU A 225 -10.22 -2.97 -21.21
N TRP A 226 -9.03 -2.36 -21.16
CA TRP A 226 -8.83 -0.96 -21.53
C TRP A 226 -9.25 -0.65 -22.96
N ASN A 227 -9.99 0.45 -23.12
CA ASN A 227 -10.30 1.04 -24.42
C ASN A 227 -9.03 1.67 -25.05
N SER A 228 -9.06 1.85 -26.37
CA SER A 228 -7.89 2.30 -27.15
C SER A 228 -7.36 3.66 -26.65
N GLY A 229 -6.12 3.66 -26.16
CA GLY A 229 -5.45 4.87 -25.63
C GLY A 229 -5.97 5.34 -24.26
N LYS A 230 -6.72 4.50 -23.55
CA LYS A 230 -7.33 4.82 -22.24
C LYS A 230 -6.70 4.10 -21.06
N ASN A 231 -5.71 3.24 -21.28
CA ASN A 231 -4.97 2.59 -20.20
C ASN A 231 -4.33 3.64 -19.27
N LEU A 232 -4.73 3.61 -17.99
CA LEU A 232 -4.29 4.54 -16.96
C LEU A 232 -2.98 4.08 -16.29
N THR A 233 -2.75 2.77 -16.17
CA THR A 233 -1.51 2.18 -15.60
C THR A 233 -0.28 2.34 -16.50
N GLN A 234 -0.44 2.93 -17.69
CA GLN A 234 0.62 3.13 -18.67
C GLN A 234 0.68 4.56 -19.20
N LYS A 235 1.91 5.03 -19.48
CA LYS A 235 2.21 6.30 -20.15
C LYS A 235 2.91 6.02 -21.49
N VAL A 236 2.41 6.65 -22.56
CA VAL A 236 2.87 6.42 -23.95
C VAL A 236 3.82 7.54 -24.39
N MET A 237 5.13 7.28 -24.36
CA MET A 237 6.16 8.23 -24.74
C MET A 237 6.57 8.09 -26.22
N LYS A 238 6.29 9.13 -27.02
CA LYS A 238 6.71 9.20 -28.43
C LYS A 238 8.12 9.78 -28.55
N LYS A 239 9.14 8.93 -28.78
CA LYS A 239 10.50 9.42 -29.03
C LYS A 239 10.59 10.02 -30.44
N LYS A 240 11.03 11.28 -30.54
CA LYS A 240 11.34 11.92 -31.83
C LYS A 240 12.45 11.14 -32.55
N ALA A 241 12.28 10.88 -33.84
CA ALA A 241 13.29 10.20 -34.64
C ALA A 241 14.62 10.97 -34.63
N LYS A 242 15.75 10.26 -34.50
CA LYS A 242 17.09 10.89 -34.51
C LYS A 242 17.30 11.65 -35.84
N LYS A 243 17.66 12.93 -35.72
CA LYS A 243 17.89 13.86 -36.84
C LYS A 243 19.01 13.32 -37.74
N GLY A 244 18.63 12.68 -38.85
CA GLY A 244 19.55 12.07 -39.82
C GLY A 244 19.01 10.81 -40.50
N SER A 245 18.13 10.04 -39.82
CA SER A 245 17.51 8.84 -40.41
C SER A 245 16.29 9.22 -41.25
N LYS A 246 16.43 9.15 -42.58
CA LYS A 246 15.40 9.56 -43.56
C LYS A 246 14.18 8.63 -43.66
N ASN A 247 14.09 7.54 -42.89
CA ASN A 247 12.96 6.59 -43.04
C ASN A 247 12.54 5.79 -41.78
N THR A 248 12.97 6.16 -40.57
CA THR A 248 12.52 5.49 -39.33
C THR A 248 11.18 6.05 -38.84
N LYS A 249 10.15 5.20 -38.77
CA LYS A 249 8.88 5.46 -38.08
C LYS A 249 9.15 5.89 -36.62
N PRO A 250 8.34 6.78 -36.02
CA PRO A 250 8.48 7.15 -34.61
C PRO A 250 8.29 5.90 -33.73
N VAL A 251 9.27 5.63 -32.87
CA VAL A 251 9.19 4.53 -31.91
C VAL A 251 8.41 5.02 -30.70
N THR A 252 7.27 4.39 -30.48
CA THR A 252 6.44 4.56 -29.29
C THR A 252 6.97 3.63 -28.21
N LYS A 253 7.43 4.18 -27.07
CA LYS A 253 7.72 3.39 -25.87
C LYS A 253 6.56 3.55 -24.90
N THR A 254 6.03 2.45 -24.40
CA THR A 254 5.09 2.43 -23.29
C THR A 254 5.87 2.11 -22.02
N GLU A 255 5.60 2.83 -20.94
CA GLU A 255 6.16 2.61 -19.61
C GLU A 255 5.01 2.55 -18.61
N ASN A 256 5.10 1.66 -17.62
CA ASN A 256 4.12 1.61 -16.53
C ASN A 256 4.23 2.88 -15.68
N CYS A 257 3.16 3.22 -14.99
CA CYS A 257 3.14 4.33 -14.05
C CYS A 257 2.09 4.13 -12.96
N ASP A 258 2.26 4.91 -11.91
CA ASP A 258 1.34 5.04 -10.78
C ASP A 258 -0.08 5.37 -11.27
N SER A 259 -1.02 4.62 -10.73
CA SER A 259 -2.45 4.63 -11.04
C SER A 259 -3.12 3.69 -10.04
N PHE A 260 -4.24 4.11 -9.44
CA PHE A 260 -5.05 3.26 -8.55
C PHE A 260 -5.38 1.90 -9.21
N PHE A 261 -5.55 1.86 -10.53
CA PHE A 261 -5.91 0.64 -11.26
C PHE A 261 -4.80 -0.42 -11.28
N ASN A 262 -3.59 -0.13 -10.81
CA ASN A 262 -2.57 -1.15 -10.52
C ASN A 262 -3.02 -2.12 -9.40
N PHE A 263 -3.93 -1.69 -8.51
CA PHE A 263 -4.55 -2.53 -7.47
C PHE A 263 -5.23 -3.81 -8.02
N PHE A 264 -5.70 -3.79 -9.27
CA PHE A 264 -6.28 -4.96 -9.94
C PHE A 264 -5.24 -5.84 -10.66
N ASN A 265 -3.95 -5.51 -10.55
CA ASN A 265 -2.82 -6.32 -11.01
C ASN A 265 -1.80 -6.44 -9.84
N PRO A 266 -2.13 -7.21 -8.78
CA PRO A 266 -1.29 -7.31 -7.61
C PRO A 266 0.09 -7.92 -7.92
N PRO A 267 1.10 -7.67 -7.06
CA PRO A 267 2.40 -8.33 -7.16
C PRO A 267 2.26 -9.85 -7.22
N GLN A 268 3.07 -10.50 -8.05
CA GLN A 268 3.07 -11.95 -8.21
C GLN A 268 4.27 -12.54 -7.47
N VAL A 269 4.01 -13.53 -6.61
CA VAL A 269 5.06 -14.33 -5.99
C VAL A 269 5.68 -15.24 -7.06
N PRO A 270 6.99 -15.18 -7.33
CA PRO A 270 7.64 -16.08 -8.29
C PRO A 270 7.59 -17.53 -7.77
N GLU A 271 7.31 -18.48 -8.66
CA GLU A 271 7.21 -19.91 -8.30
C GLU A 271 8.59 -20.60 -8.13
N ASP A 272 9.69 -19.98 -8.58
CA ASP A 272 11.04 -20.53 -8.57
C ASP A 272 11.96 -19.79 -7.57
N ASP A 273 12.22 -20.41 -6.41
CA ASP A 273 13.11 -19.92 -5.32
C ASP A 273 14.57 -19.62 -5.75
N GLN A 274 14.98 -19.95 -6.97
CA GLN A 274 16.38 -19.96 -7.39
C GLN A 274 16.89 -18.59 -7.90
N ASP A 275 15.99 -17.68 -8.27
CA ASP A 275 16.31 -16.35 -8.81
C ASP A 275 15.84 -15.19 -7.90
N ILE A 276 15.31 -15.47 -6.71
CA ILE A 276 14.88 -14.46 -5.73
C ILE A 276 15.99 -14.26 -4.68
N ASP A 277 16.59 -13.08 -4.63
CA ASP A 277 17.45 -12.68 -3.51
C ASP A 277 16.65 -12.08 -2.35
N GLN A 278 17.28 -11.96 -1.18
CA GLN A 278 16.63 -11.49 0.04
C GLN A 278 16.02 -10.08 -0.12
N GLU A 279 16.71 -9.20 -0.87
CA GLU A 279 16.25 -7.83 -1.16
C GLU A 279 14.96 -7.84 -2.01
N MET A 280 14.87 -8.74 -3.01
CA MET A 280 13.64 -8.92 -3.80
C MET A 280 12.48 -9.53 -2.99
N VAL A 281 12.76 -10.43 -2.02
CA VAL A 281 11.72 -10.96 -1.12
C VAL A 281 11.15 -9.84 -0.25
N GLU A 282 12.01 -9.04 0.38
CA GLU A 282 11.62 -7.91 1.23
C GLU A 282 10.80 -6.87 0.44
N GLN A 283 11.28 -6.44 -0.73
CA GLN A 283 10.54 -5.52 -1.60
C GLN A 283 9.19 -6.07 -2.07
N LEU A 284 9.10 -7.38 -2.32
CA LEU A 284 7.84 -8.02 -2.70
C LEU A 284 6.86 -8.12 -1.52
N GLN A 285 7.37 -8.37 -0.31
CA GLN A 285 6.58 -8.37 0.92
C GLN A 285 6.00 -6.97 1.19
N ASP A 286 6.82 -5.93 1.16
CA ASP A 286 6.38 -4.53 1.34
C ASP A 286 5.26 -4.14 0.35
N LEU A 287 5.38 -4.58 -0.91
CA LEU A 287 4.38 -4.32 -1.95
C LEU A 287 3.07 -5.11 -1.76
N LEU A 288 3.15 -6.33 -1.21
CA LEU A 288 1.98 -7.15 -0.90
C LEU A 288 1.26 -6.66 0.37
N GLU A 289 2.00 -6.16 1.35
CA GLU A 289 1.47 -5.53 2.56
C GLU A 289 0.73 -4.24 2.21
N GLN A 290 1.36 -3.32 1.46
CA GLN A 290 0.70 -2.11 0.95
C GLN A 290 -0.55 -2.41 0.10
N ASP A 291 -0.49 -3.46 -0.75
CA ASP A 291 -1.65 -3.89 -1.54
C ASP A 291 -2.76 -4.48 -0.65
N TYR A 292 -2.41 -5.15 0.44
CA TYR A 292 -3.36 -5.66 1.43
C TYR A 292 -3.99 -4.53 2.26
N ASP A 293 -3.21 -3.55 2.73
CA ASP A 293 -3.68 -2.40 3.50
C ASP A 293 -4.73 -1.57 2.74
N VAL A 294 -4.52 -1.39 1.44
CA VAL A 294 -5.52 -0.77 0.56
C VAL A 294 -6.80 -1.61 0.54
N GLY A 295 -6.70 -2.94 0.47
CA GLY A 295 -7.83 -3.87 0.46
C GLY A 295 -8.60 -3.95 1.78
N SER A 296 -7.90 -4.02 2.91
CA SER A 296 -8.47 -4.03 4.26
C SER A 296 -9.12 -2.67 4.58
N THR A 297 -8.48 -1.56 4.22
CA THR A 297 -9.06 -0.21 4.31
C THR A 297 -10.40 -0.11 3.59
N ILE A 298 -10.50 -0.63 2.36
CA ILE A 298 -11.77 -0.63 1.61
C ILE A 298 -12.82 -1.51 2.32
N ARG A 299 -12.43 -2.69 2.79
CA ARG A 299 -13.29 -3.65 3.50
C ARG A 299 -13.86 -3.08 4.80
N ASP A 300 -13.01 -2.51 5.64
CA ASP A 300 -13.29 -2.25 7.06
C ASP A 300 -13.64 -0.78 7.33
N LYS A 301 -12.97 0.18 6.66
CA LYS A 301 -13.23 1.62 6.83
C LYS A 301 -14.21 2.16 5.77
N ILE A 302 -13.94 1.95 4.47
CA ILE A 302 -14.71 2.62 3.41
C ILE A 302 -16.11 2.01 3.23
N ILE A 303 -16.24 0.70 3.07
CA ILE A 303 -17.55 0.09 2.79
C ILE A 303 -18.56 0.32 3.92
N PRO A 304 -18.21 0.20 5.22
CA PRO A 304 -19.17 0.44 6.30
C PRO A 304 -19.45 1.93 6.52
N HIS A 305 -18.44 2.80 6.43
CA HIS A 305 -18.54 4.23 6.76
C HIS A 305 -18.51 5.18 5.55
N ALA A 306 -18.88 4.67 4.36
CA ALA A 306 -18.80 5.40 3.08
C ALA A 306 -19.42 6.81 3.09
N VAL A 307 -20.50 7.01 3.85
CA VAL A 307 -21.16 8.32 3.98
C VAL A 307 -20.30 9.28 4.79
N SER A 308 -19.73 8.85 5.93
CA SER A 308 -18.85 9.67 6.77
C SER A 308 -17.52 10.01 6.08
N TRP A 309 -17.02 9.12 5.23
CA TRP A 309 -15.89 9.42 4.33
C TRP A 309 -16.27 10.37 3.20
N PHE A 310 -17.52 10.32 2.69
CA PHE A 310 -18.02 11.27 1.70
C PHE A 310 -18.25 12.68 2.29
N THR A 311 -18.77 12.78 3.51
CA THR A 311 -19.02 14.06 4.20
C THR A 311 -17.79 14.65 4.87
N GLY A 312 -16.74 13.85 5.11
CA GLY A 312 -15.55 14.26 5.86
C GLY A 312 -15.72 14.19 7.39
N GLU A 313 -16.84 13.63 7.88
CA GLU A 313 -17.06 13.36 9.31
C GLU A 313 -16.09 12.30 9.85
N ALA A 314 -15.67 11.35 9.00
CA ALA A 314 -14.72 10.30 9.40
C ALA A 314 -13.36 10.86 9.84
N LEU A 315 -12.86 11.91 9.15
CA LEU A 315 -11.61 12.59 9.51
C LEU A 315 -11.69 13.25 10.90
N GLN A 316 -12.86 13.81 11.23
CA GLN A 316 -13.06 14.44 12.54
C GLN A 316 -13.16 13.42 13.67
N GLY A 317 -13.48 12.15 13.38
CA GLY A 317 -13.50 11.09 14.38
C GLY A 317 -12.09 10.65 14.80
N GLU A 318 -11.16 10.58 13.84
CA GLU A 318 -9.78 10.15 14.10
C GLU A 318 -8.98 11.21 14.88
N ASP A 319 -9.27 12.51 14.73
CA ASP A 319 -8.66 13.62 15.51
C ASP A 319 -9.05 13.63 17.02
N PHE A 320 -10.08 12.89 17.46
CA PHE A 320 -10.54 12.86 18.86
C PHE A 320 -10.09 11.62 19.64
N GLU A 321 -9.38 10.67 19.01
CA GLU A 321 -8.84 9.48 19.71
C GLU A 321 -7.39 9.67 20.20
N ASP A 322 -6.77 10.83 19.95
CA ASP A 322 -5.35 11.14 20.23
C ASP A 322 -5.15 12.26 21.29
N ASP A 323 -6.21 12.75 21.95
CA ASP A 323 -6.19 13.85 22.94
C ASP A 323 -6.35 13.37 24.41
N ASP A 324 -6.14 12.06 24.66
CA ASP A 324 -6.27 11.40 25.98
C ASP A 324 -4.91 10.96 26.60
N GLU A 325 -3.76 11.45 26.10
CA GLU A 325 -2.41 11.19 26.66
C GLU A 325 -1.54 12.46 26.90
N GLU A 326 -2.15 13.56 27.37
CA GLU A 326 -1.44 14.74 27.91
C GLU A 326 -1.95 15.08 29.33
N GLY A 327 -1.18 14.71 30.37
CA GLY A 327 -1.55 14.91 31.78
C GLY A 327 -0.84 13.92 32.73
N ASP A 328 0.49 14.02 32.90
CA ASP A 328 1.15 14.90 33.88
C ASP A 328 1.39 14.21 35.25
N ASP A 329 2.65 13.97 35.57
CA ASP A 329 3.21 14.28 36.90
C ASP A 329 4.75 14.34 36.77
N ASP A 330 5.32 15.52 37.01
CA ASP A 330 6.74 15.74 37.27
C ASP A 330 7.24 14.87 38.44
N ASP A 331 8.46 14.34 38.36
CA ASP A 331 9.26 13.99 39.54
C ASP A 331 10.73 14.37 39.26
N ASP A 332 11.05 15.63 39.60
CA ASP A 332 12.41 16.18 39.71
C ASP A 332 13.17 15.52 40.88
N ASP A 333 14.51 15.63 40.83
CA ASP A 333 15.55 15.17 41.78
C ASP A 333 16.09 13.73 41.55
N ASP A 334 17.39 13.48 41.48
CA ASP A 334 18.49 14.23 42.12
C ASP A 334 19.83 14.05 41.36
N GLU A 335 20.81 14.90 41.70
CA GLU A 335 22.17 14.91 41.17
C GLU A 335 22.98 13.68 41.66
N ASP A 336 23.90 13.17 40.82
CA ASP A 336 25.13 12.54 41.34
C ASP A 336 26.26 12.65 40.29
N ASP A 337 27.04 13.71 40.47
CA ASP A 337 28.29 14.04 39.78
C ASP A 337 29.40 13.04 40.17
N TYR A 338 30.02 12.40 39.17
CA TYR A 338 31.31 11.73 39.31
C TYR A 338 32.22 12.07 38.13
N ASP A 339 32.71 13.30 38.17
CA ASP A 339 34.01 13.69 37.65
C ASP A 339 35.14 12.71 38.06
N GLU A 340 35.91 12.25 37.08
CA GLU A 340 37.23 11.63 37.28
C GLU A 340 38.12 12.00 36.08
N ASP A 341 38.53 13.26 36.06
CA ASP A 341 39.76 13.71 35.39
C ASP A 341 40.93 12.76 35.70
N GLU A 342 41.67 12.33 34.67
CA GLU A 342 43.12 12.13 34.81
C GLU A 342 43.82 12.49 33.49
N ASP A 343 44.74 13.46 33.57
CA ASP A 343 45.49 14.03 32.45
C ASP A 343 46.37 13.02 31.70
N ASP A 344 46.73 13.35 30.46
CA ASP A 344 48.15 13.37 30.11
C ASP A 344 48.43 14.54 29.16
N GLU A 345 49.51 15.25 29.45
CA GLU A 345 49.79 16.63 29.03
C GLU A 345 50.63 16.70 27.73
N GLU A 346 51.09 17.92 27.44
CA GLU A 346 52.22 18.28 26.61
C GLU A 346 52.08 18.19 25.07
N GLU A 347 52.51 19.17 24.27
CA GLU A 347 52.85 20.61 24.39
C GLU A 347 53.48 20.95 23.00
N ASP A 348 53.99 22.18 22.87
CA ASP A 348 54.83 22.73 21.79
C ASP A 348 54.06 23.41 20.64
N GLU A 349 53.91 24.74 20.68
CA GLU A 349 54.91 25.77 20.29
C GLU A 349 54.93 25.99 18.75
N ASP A 350 54.99 27.20 18.17
CA ASP A 350 54.73 28.57 18.67
C ASP A 350 54.74 29.55 17.44
N GLU A 351 54.75 30.87 17.69
CA GLU A 351 55.06 31.98 16.75
C GLU A 351 53.94 32.41 15.75
N GLU A 352 53.34 33.61 15.85
CA GLU A 352 53.88 34.98 15.57
C GLU A 352 54.10 35.25 14.05
N ASP A 353 53.76 36.40 13.43
CA ASP A 353 53.04 37.63 13.83
C ASP A 353 52.55 38.41 12.56
N ASP A 354 51.79 39.49 12.77
CA ASP A 354 51.68 40.75 11.99
C ASP A 354 51.03 40.83 10.56
N ASP A 355 49.93 41.61 10.49
CA ASP A 355 49.62 42.75 9.59
C ASP A 355 49.82 42.71 8.04
N GLU A 356 49.05 43.41 7.16
CA GLU A 356 48.14 44.57 7.30
C GLU A 356 47.15 44.64 6.07
N GLU A 357 45.97 45.28 6.22
CA GLU A 357 45.18 46.06 5.20
C GLU A 357 44.64 45.38 3.87
N GLU A 358 43.55 45.77 3.20
CA GLU A 358 42.57 46.89 3.34
C GLU A 358 41.15 46.52 2.78
N VAL A 359 40.10 47.15 3.35
CA VAL A 359 38.85 47.67 2.71
C VAL A 359 37.76 46.74 2.08
N ARG A 360 36.73 46.47 2.91
CA ARG A 360 35.30 46.93 2.82
C ARG A 360 34.73 47.34 1.42
N GLY A 361 33.49 47.04 1.00
CA GLY A 361 32.40 46.26 1.62
C GLY A 361 30.99 46.56 1.01
N ARG A 362 30.11 45.54 1.04
CA ARG A 362 28.62 45.56 1.10
C ARG A 362 27.71 46.27 0.05
N LYS A 363 26.96 45.40 -0.67
CA LYS A 363 25.46 45.27 -0.74
C LYS A 363 24.56 46.35 -1.41
N ARG A 364 23.85 45.89 -2.47
CA ARG A 364 22.41 46.03 -2.85
C ARG A 364 21.64 47.36 -2.59
N VAL A 365 20.89 47.83 -3.60
CA VAL A 365 19.40 48.05 -3.64
C VAL A 365 18.97 48.73 -4.97
N VAL A 366 17.67 48.79 -5.29
CA VAL A 366 16.98 49.17 -6.55
C VAL A 366 15.69 49.97 -6.22
N PRO A 367 14.86 50.57 -7.14
CA PRO A 367 14.82 50.53 -8.63
C PRO A 367 14.49 51.91 -9.33
N THR A 368 13.98 51.86 -10.58
CA THR A 368 12.97 52.74 -11.24
C THR A 368 13.30 53.93 -12.19
N ARG A 369 12.91 53.72 -13.48
CA ARG A 369 11.92 54.48 -14.33
C ARG A 369 12.28 55.65 -15.27
N LYS A 370 11.83 55.45 -16.55
CA LYS A 370 11.29 56.39 -17.59
C LYS A 370 12.22 57.45 -18.22
N GLY A 371 12.08 57.84 -19.50
CA GLY A 371 11.20 57.36 -20.59
C GLY A 371 11.12 58.33 -21.82
N GLY A 372 10.46 57.93 -22.92
CA GLY A 372 10.13 58.75 -24.12
C GLY A 372 10.44 58.04 -25.47
N ALA A 373 9.46 57.67 -26.31
CA ALA A 373 8.66 58.49 -27.28
C ALA A 373 9.34 58.57 -28.69
N SER A 374 8.74 58.38 -29.88
CA SER A 374 7.35 58.12 -30.35
C SER A 374 7.31 57.60 -31.81
N LYS A 375 6.24 56.91 -32.26
CA LYS A 375 5.39 57.15 -33.49
C LYS A 375 4.68 55.88 -34.02
N ALA A 376 3.66 56.08 -34.88
CA ALA A 376 2.59 55.13 -35.18
C ALA A 376 2.14 55.08 -36.67
N SER A 377 1.50 53.98 -37.07
CA SER A 377 0.44 53.82 -38.10
C SER A 377 -0.03 52.34 -38.03
N ASP A 378 -1.28 51.99 -37.70
CA ASP A 378 -2.55 52.16 -38.44
C ASP A 378 -2.70 51.19 -39.64
N GLY A 379 -3.87 50.56 -39.79
CA GLY A 379 -4.16 49.51 -40.79
C GLY A 379 -5.17 48.44 -40.33
N GLN A 380 -6.34 48.41 -40.96
CA GLN A 380 -7.51 47.59 -40.60
C GLN A 380 -8.16 47.00 -41.87
N GLN A 381 -8.43 45.68 -41.91
CA GLN A 381 -9.39 44.90 -42.77
C GLN A 381 -8.97 43.41 -42.76
N GLN A 382 -9.76 42.32 -42.79
CA GLN A 382 -11.16 41.94 -43.12
C GLN A 382 -11.15 40.91 -44.27
N SER A 383 -11.79 39.73 -44.10
CA SER A 383 -12.11 38.69 -45.14
C SER A 383 -10.93 38.12 -45.97
N GLY A 384 -10.91 36.89 -46.49
CA GLY A 384 -11.92 35.85 -46.75
C GLY A 384 -11.38 34.96 -47.91
N GLU A 385 -12.15 33.93 -48.30
CA GLU A 385 -11.97 33.09 -49.52
C GLU A 385 -10.83 32.03 -49.60
N GLN A 386 -11.28 30.77 -49.58
CA GLN A 386 -10.76 29.62 -50.36
C GLN A 386 -11.20 29.73 -51.84
N PRO A 387 -10.85 28.82 -52.79
CA PRO A 387 -9.78 27.79 -52.86
C PRO A 387 -8.90 28.00 -54.13
N PRO A 388 -8.21 26.97 -54.67
CA PRO A 388 -8.86 26.17 -55.73
C PRO A 388 -8.55 24.65 -55.72
N GLU A 389 -9.43 23.91 -56.38
CA GLU A 389 -9.38 22.46 -56.59
C GLU A 389 -8.65 22.00 -57.88
N CYS A 390 -8.44 20.68 -57.96
CA CYS A 390 -8.36 19.86 -59.18
C CYS A 390 -7.13 19.93 -60.12
N LYS A 391 -6.32 18.85 -60.11
CA LYS A 391 -6.22 17.83 -61.19
C LYS A 391 -5.37 16.63 -60.71
N GLN A 392 -5.92 15.43 -60.64
CA GLN A 392 -5.81 14.37 -61.66
C GLN A 392 -4.37 14.00 -62.06
N GLN A 393 -3.86 12.91 -61.49
CA GLN A 393 -3.59 11.66 -62.24
C GLN A 393 -3.66 10.46 -61.31
#